data_AF-A0A6A6WX69-F1
#
_entry.id   AF-A0A6A6WX69-F1
#
_cell.length_a   1.000
_cell.length_b   1.000
_cell.length_c   1.000
_cell.angle_alpha   90.00
_cell.angle_beta   90.00
_cell.angle_gamma   90.00
#
_symmetry.space_group_name_H-M   'P 1'
#
loop_
_entity.id
_entity.type
_entity.pdbx_description
1 polymer ?
#
loop_
_entity_poly.entity_id
_entity_poly.type
_entity_poly.pdbx_seq_one_letter_code
_entity_poly.pdbx_strand_id
1 'polypeptide(L)'
;MTNIIANVVTVDNSKPSYKVFTGQDSDGRVKLHLHVSGQMTNPKERATNAYYPNQQTQIIDGKDGETKVVTIFQEHGWFTSEAIFRQICLNQPVPLRQTEQESFEEWRSAVLSAASNDKAHWTSHWM
;
A
#
# COMPACT_ATOMS: atom_id res chain seq x y z
N MET A 1 53.02 -1.95 -9.90
CA MET A 1 51.80 -1.99 -10.72
C MET A 1 50.65 -2.28 -9.77
N THR A 2 49.81 -1.30 -9.51
CA THR A 2 48.82 -1.33 -8.41
C THR A 2 47.55 -2.04 -8.87
N ASN A 3 47.17 -3.09 -8.14
CA ASN A 3 45.90 -3.80 -8.29
C ASN A 3 44.73 -2.84 -8.04
N ILE A 4 43.77 -2.82 -8.97
CA ILE A 4 42.44 -2.26 -8.72
C ILE A 4 41.47 -3.45 -8.75
N ILE A 5 41.09 -3.91 -7.56
CA ILE A 5 40.00 -4.87 -7.39
C ILE A 5 38.72 -4.04 -7.53
N ALA A 6 37.99 -4.27 -8.62
CA ALA A 6 36.65 -3.73 -8.78
C ALA A 6 35.73 -4.41 -7.75
N ASN A 7 35.39 -3.69 -6.69
CA ASN A 7 34.24 -4.06 -5.85
C ASN A 7 32.97 -3.85 -6.67
N VAL A 8 32.58 -4.87 -7.42
CA VAL A 8 31.22 -4.99 -7.92
C VAL A 8 30.35 -5.25 -6.69
N VAL A 9 29.77 -4.19 -6.15
CA VAL A 9 28.63 -4.29 -5.25
C VAL A 9 27.47 -4.76 -6.11
N THR A 10 27.25 -6.07 -6.16
CA THR A 10 26.02 -6.62 -6.75
C THR A 10 24.88 -6.19 -5.83
N VAL A 11 24.11 -5.20 -6.26
CA VAL A 11 22.91 -4.75 -5.56
C VAL A 11 21.92 -5.91 -5.60
N ASP A 12 21.61 -6.47 -4.43
CA ASP A 12 20.60 -7.50 -4.29
C ASP A 12 19.21 -6.89 -4.58
N ASN A 13 18.63 -7.27 -5.72
CA ASN A 13 17.30 -6.84 -6.16
C ASN A 13 16.15 -7.63 -5.50
N SER A 14 16.41 -8.42 -4.45
CA SER A 14 15.39 -9.29 -3.83
C SER A 14 14.55 -8.64 -2.71
N LYS A 15 14.39 -7.31 -2.69
CA LYS A 15 13.44 -6.72 -1.73
C LYS A 15 12.02 -7.21 -2.04
N PRO A 16 11.30 -7.85 -1.10
CA PRO A 16 9.91 -8.22 -1.31
C PRO A 16 9.13 -6.94 -1.63
N SER A 17 8.49 -6.94 -2.79
CA SER A 17 7.64 -5.85 -3.22
C SER A 17 6.19 -6.21 -2.91
N TYR A 18 5.53 -5.30 -2.21
CA TYR A 18 4.16 -5.36 -1.76
C TYR A 18 3.28 -4.63 -2.76
N LYS A 19 2.23 -5.27 -3.25
CA LYS A 19 1.32 -4.63 -4.21
C LYS A 19 0.33 -3.72 -3.47
N VAL A 20 0.20 -2.48 -3.91
CA VAL A 20 -0.78 -1.51 -3.42
C VAL A 20 -1.96 -1.45 -4.38
N PHE A 21 -3.18 -1.60 -3.87
CA PHE A 21 -4.40 -1.57 -4.69
C PHE A 21 -5.63 -1.14 -3.88
N THR A 22 -6.66 -0.66 -4.56
CA THR A 22 -7.98 -0.39 -3.98
C THR A 22 -8.92 -1.54 -4.27
N GLY A 23 -9.65 -1.99 -3.26
CA GLY A 23 -10.60 -3.10 -3.37
C GLY A 23 -11.77 -2.96 -2.40
N GLN A 24 -12.76 -3.83 -2.58
CA GLN A 24 -13.91 -3.98 -1.69
C GLN A 24 -13.76 -5.25 -0.85
N ASP A 25 -14.00 -5.11 0.44
CA ASP A 25 -14.06 -6.23 1.37
C ASP A 25 -15.46 -6.86 1.41
N SER A 26 -15.57 -8.02 2.07
CA SER A 26 -16.86 -8.69 2.30
C SER A 26 -17.83 -7.90 3.18
N ASP A 27 -17.35 -6.88 3.89
CA ASP A 27 -18.19 -5.93 4.65
C ASP A 27 -18.79 -4.83 3.75
N GLY A 28 -18.50 -4.85 2.45
CA GLY A 28 -18.98 -3.87 1.48
C GLY A 28 -18.17 -2.58 1.43
N ARG A 29 -17.17 -2.39 2.30
CA ARG A 29 -16.37 -1.17 2.35
C ARG A 29 -15.22 -1.21 1.34
N VAL A 30 -14.97 -0.07 0.72
CA VAL A 30 -13.82 0.15 -0.15
C VAL A 30 -12.63 0.56 0.70
N LYS A 31 -11.49 -0.12 0.53
CA LYS A 31 -10.28 0.10 1.33
C LYS A 31 -9.04 0.13 0.44
N LEU A 32 -7.96 0.66 1.00
CA LEU A 32 -6.63 0.58 0.40
C LEU A 32 -5.92 -0.63 0.98
N HIS A 33 -5.44 -1.51 0.10
CA HIS A 33 -4.82 -2.77 0.47
C HIS A 33 -3.34 -2.77 0.13
N LEU A 34 -2.58 -3.43 1.01
CA LEU A 34 -1.21 -3.83 0.78
C LEU A 34 -1.14 -5.36 0.80
N HIS A 35 -0.78 -5.96 -0.33
CA HIS A 35 -0.62 -7.42 -0.44
C HIS A 35 0.69 -7.88 0.19
N VAL A 36 0.62 -8.69 1.25
CA VAL A 36 1.80 -9.05 2.07
C VAL A 36 2.57 -10.29 1.62
N SER A 37 2.05 -11.09 0.68
CA SER A 37 2.64 -12.41 0.44
C SER A 37 3.80 -12.49 -0.56
N GLY A 38 4.38 -11.38 -1.02
CA GLY A 38 5.55 -11.34 -1.93
C GLY A 38 5.41 -12.01 -3.33
N GLN A 39 4.39 -12.82 -3.56
CA GLN A 39 4.06 -13.48 -4.82
C GLN A 39 2.54 -13.48 -5.00
N MET A 40 2.04 -12.64 -5.91
CA MET A 40 0.62 -12.55 -6.21
C MET A 40 0.28 -13.58 -7.28
N THR A 41 -0.06 -14.81 -6.88
CA THR A 41 -0.51 -15.86 -7.82
C THR A 41 -2.04 -15.95 -7.90
N ASN A 42 -2.76 -15.53 -6.85
CA ASN A 42 -4.22 -15.48 -6.81
C ASN A 42 -4.70 -14.35 -5.86
N PRO A 43 -5.42 -13.32 -6.35
CA PRO A 43 -5.89 -12.18 -5.54
C PRO A 43 -6.88 -12.55 -4.44
N LYS A 44 -7.56 -13.70 -4.53
CA LYS A 44 -8.57 -14.15 -3.56
C LYS A 44 -8.01 -14.97 -2.40
N GLU A 45 -6.73 -15.35 -2.46
CA GLU A 45 -6.16 -16.37 -1.56
C GLU A 45 -5.22 -15.84 -0.47
N ARG A 46 -4.94 -14.54 -0.36
CA ARG A 46 -3.80 -14.11 0.46
C ARG A 46 -4.06 -12.90 1.34
N ALA A 47 -3.40 -12.93 2.50
CA ALA A 47 -3.37 -11.88 3.50
C ALA A 47 -3.07 -10.52 2.87
N THR A 48 -3.90 -9.54 3.20
CA THR A 48 -3.67 -8.14 2.88
C THR A 48 -3.83 -7.33 4.15
N ASN A 49 -3.01 -6.29 4.28
CA ASN A 49 -3.28 -5.26 5.26
C ASN A 49 -4.22 -4.25 4.60
N ALA A 50 -5.33 -3.95 5.26
CA ALA A 50 -6.35 -3.04 4.76
C ALA A 50 -6.38 -1.77 5.61
N TYR A 51 -6.46 -0.63 4.94
CA TYR A 51 -6.44 0.69 5.55
C TYR A 51 -7.62 1.52 5.04
N TYR A 52 -8.31 2.20 5.96
CA TYR A 52 -9.39 3.14 5.62
C TYR A 52 -9.57 4.22 6.70
N PRO A 53 -10.02 5.42 6.33
CA PRO A 53 -10.36 6.45 7.29
C PRO A 53 -11.72 6.16 7.93
N ASN A 54 -11.80 6.18 9.25
CA ASN A 54 -13.05 6.03 9.98
C ASN A 54 -13.54 7.40 10.43
N GLN A 55 -14.62 7.88 9.81
CA GLN A 55 -15.19 9.20 10.12
C GLN A 55 -15.82 9.26 11.52
N GLN A 56 -16.28 8.15 12.08
CA GLN A 56 -16.88 8.14 13.40
C GLN A 56 -15.82 8.30 14.51
N THR A 57 -14.70 7.60 14.38
CA THR A 57 -13.63 7.60 15.38
C THR A 57 -12.53 8.61 15.08
N GLN A 58 -12.55 9.23 13.90
CA GLN A 58 -11.55 10.20 13.44
C GLN A 58 -10.12 9.64 13.45
N ILE A 59 -9.97 8.32 13.22
CA ILE A 59 -8.69 7.64 13.09
C ILE A 59 -8.61 6.84 11.78
N ILE A 60 -7.39 6.46 11.40
CA ILE A 60 -7.16 5.50 10.32
C ILE A 60 -7.23 4.09 10.90
N ASP A 61 -8.23 3.33 10.46
CA ASP A 61 -8.36 1.93 10.83
C ASP A 61 -7.43 1.10 9.93
N GLY A 62 -6.47 0.42 10.55
CA GLY A 62 -5.60 -0.57 9.91
C GLY A 62 -5.94 -1.97 10.39
N LYS A 63 -6.28 -2.87 9.47
CA LYS A 63 -6.39 -4.31 9.74
C LYS A 63 -5.20 -5.02 9.13
N ASP A 64 -4.38 -5.62 9.98
CA ASP A 64 -3.24 -6.42 9.58
C ASP A 64 -3.71 -7.89 9.37
N GLY A 65 -3.32 -8.51 8.24
CA GLY A 65 -3.60 -9.92 7.93
C GLY A 65 -4.99 -10.24 7.35
N GLU A 66 -5.07 -11.40 6.66
CA GLU A 66 -6.25 -12.09 6.05
C GLU A 66 -7.55 -11.29 5.79
N THR A 67 -7.41 -10.08 5.27
CA THR A 67 -8.57 -9.35 4.77
C THR A 67 -9.05 -9.99 3.47
N LYS A 68 -10.31 -10.47 3.47
CA LYS A 68 -10.93 -11.10 2.29
C LYS A 68 -11.42 -10.04 1.31
N VAL A 69 -10.54 -9.70 0.37
CA VAL A 69 -10.88 -8.83 -0.75
C VAL A 69 -11.81 -9.60 -1.70
N VAL A 70 -13.00 -9.05 -1.91
CA VAL A 70 -14.02 -9.62 -2.82
C VAL A 70 -13.82 -9.12 -4.24
N THR A 71 -13.49 -7.84 -4.40
CA THR A 71 -13.27 -7.20 -5.70
C THR A 71 -12.07 -6.25 -5.65
N ILE A 72 -11.24 -6.27 -6.68
CA ILE A 72 -10.18 -5.27 -6.89
C ILE A 72 -10.69 -4.27 -7.93
N PHE A 73 -10.63 -2.98 -7.59
CA PHE A 73 -11.06 -1.91 -8.50
C PHE A 73 -9.89 -1.29 -9.25
N GLN A 74 -8.77 -1.05 -8.56
CA GLN A 74 -7.65 -0.33 -9.14
C GLN A 74 -6.33 -0.77 -8.51
N GLU A 75 -5.32 -1.02 -9.33
CA GLU A 75 -3.95 -1.28 -8.89
C GLU A 75 -3.16 0.03 -8.96
N HIS A 76 -2.35 0.32 -7.93
CA HIS A 76 -1.61 1.59 -7.84
C HIS A 76 -0.12 1.42 -8.14
N GLY A 77 0.44 0.29 -7.71
CA GLY A 77 1.86 0.03 -7.91
C GLY A 77 2.42 -0.93 -6.88
N TRP A 78 3.73 -0.88 -6.73
CA TRP A 78 4.50 -1.72 -5.83
C TRP A 78 5.28 -0.87 -4.84
N PHE A 79 5.34 -1.36 -3.61
CA PHE A 79 6.03 -0.73 -2.50
C PHE A 79 7.00 -1.71 -1.86
N THR A 80 8.15 -1.27 -1.35
CA THR A 80 9.19 -2.21 -0.87
C THR A 80 9.19 -2.44 0.63
N SER A 81 8.36 -1.72 1.38
CA SER A 81 8.32 -1.81 2.85
C SER A 81 6.91 -1.65 3.41
N GLU A 82 6.35 -2.74 3.94
CA GLU A 82 5.07 -2.74 4.63
C GLU A 82 5.04 -1.76 5.81
N ALA A 83 6.09 -1.74 6.64
CA ALA A 83 6.15 -0.90 7.82
C ALA A 83 6.09 0.59 7.46
N ILE A 84 6.81 1.00 6.40
CA ILE A 84 6.80 2.39 5.94
C ILE A 84 5.46 2.73 5.31
N PHE A 85 4.89 1.82 4.51
CA PHE A 85 3.57 2.04 3.92
C PHE A 85 2.49 2.24 4.98
N ARG A 86 2.52 1.41 6.03
CA ARG A 86 1.65 1.53 7.19
C ARG A 86 1.80 2.89 7.86
N GLN A 87 3.03 3.34 8.10
CA GLN A 87 3.28 4.67 8.67
C GLN A 87 2.72 5.79 7.79
N ILE A 88 2.90 5.70 6.47
CA ILE A 88 2.33 6.68 5.53
C ILE A 88 0.81 6.72 5.67
N CYS A 89 0.14 5.57 5.71
CA CYS A 89 -1.31 5.47 5.87
C CYS A 89 -1.79 6.12 7.17
N LEU A 90 -1.15 5.79 8.30
CA LEU A 90 -1.54 6.24 9.64
C LEU A 90 -1.21 7.72 9.90
N ASN A 91 -0.26 8.31 9.17
CA ASN A 91 0.11 9.72 9.29
C ASN A 91 -0.79 10.66 8.47
N GLN A 92 -1.64 10.14 7.59
CA GLN A 92 -2.61 10.99 6.88
C GLN A 92 -3.79 11.33 7.79
N PRO A 93 -4.25 12.59 7.80
CA PRO A 93 -5.45 12.98 8.53
C PRO A 93 -6.69 12.29 7.94
N VAL A 94 -7.71 12.04 8.78
CA VAL A 94 -9.05 11.66 8.31
C VAL A 94 -9.72 12.90 7.72
N PRO A 95 -10.06 12.92 6.42
CA PRO A 95 -10.77 14.03 5.84
C PRO A 95 -12.21 14.11 6.35
N LEU A 96 -12.69 15.33 6.56
CA LEU A 96 -14.08 15.59 6.95
C LEU A 96 -14.91 15.92 5.71
N ARG A 97 -15.38 14.88 5.00
CA ARG A 97 -16.29 15.02 3.85
C ARG A 97 -17.72 14.62 4.18
N GLN A 98 -18.64 14.91 3.26
CA GLN A 98 -20.06 14.63 3.41
C GLN A 98 -20.33 13.12 3.44
N THR A 99 -19.51 12.34 2.73
CA THR A 99 -19.64 10.88 2.68
C THR A 99 -18.35 10.14 3.06
N GLU A 100 -18.50 8.88 3.49
CA GLU A 100 -17.37 7.98 3.74
C GLU A 100 -16.54 7.76 2.47
N GLN A 101 -17.21 7.66 1.31
CA GLN A 101 -16.55 7.46 0.02
C GLN A 101 -15.66 8.64 -0.35
N GLU A 102 -16.17 9.88 -0.27
CA GLU A 102 -15.36 11.07 -0.54
C GLU A 102 -14.18 11.19 0.42
N SER A 103 -14.39 10.86 1.69
CA SER A 103 -13.32 10.86 2.69
C SER A 103 -12.24 9.83 2.37
N PHE A 104 -12.65 8.64 1.94
CA PHE A 104 -11.73 7.60 1.47
C PHE A 104 -10.97 8.03 0.22
N GLU A 105 -11.64 8.60 -0.78
CA GLU A 105 -11.01 9.00 -2.05
C GLU A 105 -9.95 10.09 -1.85
N GLU A 106 -10.23 11.10 -1.03
CA GLU A 106 -9.27 12.14 -0.69
C GLU A 106 -8.11 11.58 0.13
N TRP A 107 -8.40 10.84 1.21
CA TRP A 107 -7.38 10.22 2.04
C TRP A 107 -6.47 9.31 1.22
N ARG A 108 -7.04 8.46 0.36
CA ARG A 108 -6.30 7.56 -0.53
C ARG A 108 -5.39 8.36 -1.46
N SER A 109 -5.89 9.45 -2.03
CA SER A 109 -5.10 10.32 -2.92
C SER A 109 -3.90 10.94 -2.18
N ALA A 110 -4.08 11.37 -0.94
CA ALA A 110 -3.00 11.85 -0.08
C ALA A 110 -1.98 10.76 0.25
N VAL A 111 -2.43 9.55 0.62
CA VAL A 111 -1.55 8.38 0.86
C VAL A 111 -0.71 8.06 -0.38
N LEU A 112 -1.33 7.95 -1.55
CA LEU A 112 -0.64 7.61 -2.79
C LEU A 112 0.34 8.71 -3.22
N SER A 113 -0.01 9.98 -2.99
CA SER A 113 0.92 11.09 -3.22
C SER A 113 2.12 11.03 -2.28
N ALA A 114 1.91 10.79 -0.97
CA ALA A 114 3.00 10.65 -0.01
C ALA A 114 3.89 9.43 -0.33
N ALA A 115 3.29 8.30 -0.68
CA ALA A 115 4.00 7.07 -1.03
C ALA A 115 4.82 7.21 -2.32
N SER A 116 4.28 7.87 -3.34
CA SER A 116 5.01 8.13 -4.59
C SER A 116 6.15 9.15 -4.45
N ASN A 117 6.06 10.06 -3.48
CA ASN A 117 7.17 10.96 -3.12
C ASN A 117 8.31 10.23 -2.40
N ASP A 118 8.04 9.08 -1.76
CA ASP A 118 9.07 8.18 -1.22
C ASP A 118 9.66 7.28 -2.32
N LYS A 119 10.49 7.90 -3.18
CA LYS A 119 11.14 7.25 -4.33
C LYS A 119 12.06 6.08 -3.95
N ALA A 120 12.46 5.97 -2.68
CA ALA A 120 13.27 4.85 -2.20
C ALA A 120 12.42 3.57 -2.03
N HIS A 121 11.11 3.73 -1.82
CA HIS A 121 10.21 2.62 -1.51
C HIS A 121 9.14 2.36 -2.57
N TRP A 122 8.82 3.33 -3.43
CA TRP A 122 7.85 3.17 -4.52
C TRP A 122 8.51 2.73 -5.84
N THR A 123 8.14 1.57 -6.39
CA THR A 123 8.90 0.93 -7.48
C THR A 123 8.21 0.88 -8.85
N SER A 124 6.98 1.36 -9.02
CA SER A 124 6.39 1.62 -10.37
C SER A 124 5.00 2.25 -10.30
N HIS A 125 4.67 3.05 -11.32
CA HIS A 125 3.30 3.41 -11.70
C HIS A 125 2.91 2.55 -12.91
N TRP A 126 1.81 1.81 -12.82
CA TRP A 126 1.09 1.38 -14.03
C TRP A 126 0.03 2.45 -14.27
N MET A 127 0.35 3.43 -15.13
CA MET A 127 -0.66 4.32 -15.72
C MET A 127 -1.41 3.56 -16.81
#